data_AF-A0A0Q4N398-F1
#
_entry.id   AF-A0A0Q4N398-F1
#
_cell.length_a   1.000
_cell.length_b   1.000
_cell.length_c   1.000
_cell.angle_alpha   90.00
_cell.angle_beta   90.00
_cell.angle_gamma   90.00
#
_symmetry.space_group_name_H-M   'P 1'
#
loop_
_entity.id
_entity.type
_entity.pdbx_description
1 polymer ?
#
loop_
_entity_poly.entity_id
_entity_poly.type
_entity_poly.pdbx_seq_one_letter_code
_entity_poly.pdbx_strand_id
1 'polypeptide(L)'
;MFKAGELDTRYGENGYAKFPAIQPGESAYIAAITQAPDGSLAACWSTQDSPPSNYFMRLTPEGKWDSETGHKLIAVPAGQDATAGHFAMLTQNRTDNSNIAQATTYYAEGGVSVETAAVGLYDQRFTASPSFGAVGISLHKPDDAPTAPNSIGGVKVLRSVHAGGAIRSLYMAQRDTDSAPTAWIALLDPLTGAPLKGLGQDRNQTQLALPILDVEPGTPKYPLDITDSYFFDDGSFLLAGSADWRQVIAKFNADGLLDASFGILQVAAYRKTVNVSVDLVNERIVTVAGTPRNFGDRSALVVRRFMYNGQPDTDFGGNGLVNVYMDYEWNRVSGISIDAEQRVIIATEQRKGIQDTIDATVTRLLEDGELDTNFGTQGHFQIAGLQLEKLLFNEGELKLLTRRANEHFAVRLHV
;
A
#
# COMPACT_ATOMS: atom_id res chain seq x y z
N MET A 1 22.77 1.79 24.64
CA MET A 1 21.52 2.41 24.16
C MET A 1 21.73 2.62 22.68
N PHE A 2 20.87 2.06 21.83
CA PHE A 2 20.98 2.25 20.38
C PHE A 2 20.51 3.65 20.02
N LYS A 3 21.12 4.29 19.01
CA LYS A 3 20.70 5.62 18.57
C LYS A 3 19.55 5.49 17.59
N ALA A 4 18.56 6.39 17.67
CA ALA A 4 17.51 6.46 16.67
C ALA A 4 18.10 6.76 15.28
N GLY A 5 17.58 6.10 14.25
CA GLY A 5 18.09 6.18 12.88
C GLY A 5 19.38 5.40 12.67
N GLU A 6 19.63 4.36 13.46
CA GLU A 6 20.65 3.34 13.22
C GLU A 6 20.00 1.99 12.85
N LEU A 7 20.74 1.21 12.05
CA LEU A 7 20.38 -0.16 11.73
C LEU A 7 20.46 -1.05 12.97
N ASP A 8 19.39 -1.79 13.28
CA ASP A 8 19.43 -2.80 14.34
C ASP A 8 20.15 -4.05 13.86
N THR A 9 21.43 -4.15 14.19
CA THR A 9 22.32 -5.25 13.77
C THR A 9 21.93 -6.63 14.32
N ARG A 10 20.98 -6.69 15.26
CA ARG A 10 20.46 -7.96 15.83
C ARG A 10 19.31 -8.54 15.01
N TYR A 11 18.74 -7.79 14.08
CA TYR A 11 17.67 -8.24 13.21
C TYR A 11 18.25 -9.02 12.01
N GLY A 12 17.83 -10.27 11.84
CA GLY A 12 18.41 -11.17 10.83
C GLY A 12 19.90 -11.41 11.07
N GLU A 13 20.70 -11.37 9.99
CA GLU A 13 22.15 -11.47 10.04
C GLU A 13 22.77 -10.09 9.82
N ASN A 14 23.41 -9.54 10.86
CA ASN A 14 24.03 -8.20 10.84
C ASN A 14 23.08 -7.06 10.42
N GLY A 15 21.80 -7.16 10.78
CA GLY A 15 20.77 -6.17 10.46
C GLY A 15 19.98 -6.45 9.17
N TYR A 16 20.31 -7.53 8.46
CA TYR A 16 19.66 -7.92 7.21
C TYR A 16 18.94 -9.25 7.39
N ALA A 17 17.62 -9.21 7.34
CA ALA A 17 16.78 -10.40 7.31
C ALA A 17 16.55 -10.81 5.85
N LYS A 18 17.18 -11.91 5.45
CA LYS A 18 16.99 -12.51 4.12
C LYS A 18 15.80 -13.47 4.15
N PHE A 19 14.97 -13.42 3.11
CA PHE A 19 14.02 -14.50 2.85
C PHE A 19 14.76 -15.63 2.13
N PRO A 20 14.58 -16.89 2.56
CA PRO A 20 15.24 -18.02 1.91
C PRO A 20 14.65 -18.27 0.52
N ALA A 21 15.52 -18.46 -0.46
CA ALA A 21 15.12 -18.92 -1.79
C ALA A 21 14.34 -20.26 -1.70
N ILE A 22 13.41 -20.48 -2.62
CA ILE A 22 12.66 -21.73 -2.72
C ILE A 22 13.60 -22.85 -3.19
N GLN A 23 14.40 -22.59 -4.23
CA GLN A 23 15.49 -23.45 -4.66
C GLN A 23 16.83 -22.69 -4.77
N PRO A 24 17.98 -23.38 -4.61
CA PRO A 24 19.29 -22.77 -4.83
C PRO A 24 19.42 -22.19 -6.26
N GLY A 25 19.76 -20.91 -6.36
CA GLY A 25 19.98 -20.22 -7.65
C GLY A 25 18.72 -19.74 -8.36
N GLU A 26 17.54 -19.96 -7.79
CA GLU A 26 16.28 -19.46 -8.33
C GLU A 26 16.16 -17.94 -8.15
N SER A 27 15.74 -17.23 -9.20
CA SER A 27 15.37 -15.81 -9.11
C SER A 27 13.88 -15.71 -8.86
N ALA A 28 13.51 -15.01 -7.79
CA ALA A 28 12.14 -14.83 -7.38
C ALA A 28 12.03 -13.54 -6.55
N TYR A 29 10.84 -12.94 -6.49
CA TYR A 29 10.65 -11.61 -5.92
C TYR A 29 9.49 -11.55 -4.93
N ILE A 30 9.54 -10.56 -4.03
CA ILE A 30 8.44 -10.28 -3.10
C ILE A 30 7.35 -9.50 -3.82
N ALA A 31 6.22 -10.14 -4.10
CA ALA A 31 5.06 -9.51 -4.70
C ALA A 31 4.25 -8.68 -3.68
N ALA A 32 4.18 -9.14 -2.43
CA ALA A 32 3.49 -8.44 -1.36
C ALA A 32 4.15 -8.73 -0.01
N ILE A 33 4.08 -7.78 0.91
CA ILE A 33 4.59 -7.95 2.28
C ILE A 33 3.79 -7.10 3.27
N THR A 34 3.61 -7.60 4.49
CA THR A 34 3.07 -6.85 5.62
C THR A 34 3.80 -7.22 6.91
N GLN A 35 3.74 -6.33 7.89
CA GLN A 35 4.27 -6.54 9.23
C GLN A 35 3.13 -6.81 10.20
N ALA A 36 3.31 -7.82 11.04
CA ALA A 36 2.38 -8.20 12.08
C ALA A 36 2.60 -7.41 13.37
N PRO A 37 1.61 -7.35 14.29
CA PRO A 37 1.77 -6.68 15.58
C PRO A 37 2.90 -7.27 16.44
N ASP A 38 3.19 -8.57 16.31
CA ASP A 38 4.33 -9.21 16.98
C ASP A 38 5.69 -8.83 16.35
N GLY A 39 5.70 -8.07 15.26
CA GLY A 39 6.88 -7.72 14.48
C GLY A 39 7.24 -8.72 13.39
N SER A 40 6.58 -9.87 13.29
CA SER A 40 6.86 -10.83 12.21
C SER A 40 6.49 -10.27 10.84
N LEU A 41 7.17 -10.75 9.79
CA LEU A 41 6.89 -10.34 8.41
C LEU A 41 6.19 -11.47 7.68
N ALA A 42 5.05 -11.17 7.07
CA ALA A 42 4.31 -12.05 6.20
C ALA A 42 4.50 -11.57 4.75
N ALA A 43 4.87 -12.47 3.84
CA ALA A 43 5.16 -12.12 2.45
C ALA A 43 4.54 -13.11 1.45
N CYS A 44 4.18 -12.58 0.28
CA CYS A 44 3.89 -13.36 -0.92
C CYS A 44 5.10 -13.28 -1.85
N TRP A 45 5.59 -14.45 -2.24
CA TRP A 45 6.77 -14.65 -3.06
C TRP A 45 6.38 -15.26 -4.40
N SER A 46 6.89 -14.72 -5.50
CA SER A 46 6.57 -15.18 -6.85
C SER A 46 7.84 -15.56 -7.59
N THR A 47 7.86 -16.76 -8.14
CA THR A 47 8.95 -17.28 -8.96
C THR A 47 8.92 -16.64 -10.36
N GLN A 48 10.05 -16.69 -11.08
CA GLN A 48 10.18 -16.10 -12.43
C GLN A 48 9.93 -17.10 -13.57
N ASP A 49 9.49 -18.31 -13.27
CA ASP A 49 9.04 -19.30 -14.25
C ASP A 49 7.71 -18.88 -14.91
N SER A 50 7.37 -19.56 -16.00
CA SER A 50 6.15 -19.33 -16.77
C SER A 50 5.36 -20.64 -16.89
N PRO A 51 4.20 -20.79 -16.22
CA PRO A 51 3.58 -19.81 -15.31
C PRO A 51 4.31 -19.71 -13.95
N PRO A 52 4.18 -18.57 -13.24
CA PRO A 52 4.81 -18.41 -11.94
C PRO A 52 4.13 -19.27 -10.86
N SER A 53 4.94 -19.83 -9.97
CA SER A 53 4.51 -20.43 -8.71
C SER A 53 4.54 -19.38 -7.58
N ASN A 54 3.47 -19.30 -6.80
CA ASN A 54 3.34 -18.29 -5.75
C ASN A 54 3.31 -18.95 -4.37
N TYR A 55 4.04 -18.38 -3.42
CA TYR A 55 4.21 -18.94 -2.08
C TYR A 55 3.99 -17.87 -1.02
N PHE A 56 3.34 -18.24 0.07
CA PHE A 56 3.46 -17.49 1.30
C PHE A 56 4.71 -17.88 2.07
N MET A 57 5.27 -16.88 2.76
CA MET A 57 6.47 -16.98 3.58
C MET A 57 6.31 -16.13 4.84
N ARG A 58 7.01 -16.53 5.91
CA ARG A 58 7.07 -15.76 7.14
C ARG A 58 8.50 -15.62 7.67
N LEU A 59 8.83 -14.43 8.17
CA LEU A 59 10.00 -14.21 9.03
C LEU A 59 9.53 -13.93 10.46
N THR A 60 10.27 -14.42 11.46
CA THR A 60 10.03 -14.13 12.87
C THR A 60 10.27 -12.65 13.19
N PRO A 61 9.84 -12.16 14.36
CA PRO A 61 10.10 -10.78 14.80
C PRO A 61 11.58 -10.38 14.81
N GLU A 62 12.48 -11.36 14.99
CA GLU A 62 13.93 -11.20 14.95
C GLU A 62 14.51 -11.29 13.54
N GLY A 63 13.68 -11.43 12.50
CA GLY A 63 14.13 -11.47 11.11
C GLY A 63 14.71 -12.82 10.69
N LYS A 64 14.33 -13.91 11.37
CA LYS A 64 14.74 -15.28 11.03
C LYS A 64 13.66 -15.98 10.21
N TRP A 65 14.06 -16.97 9.41
CA TRP A 65 13.12 -17.82 8.70
C TRP A 65 12.20 -18.60 9.65
N ASP A 66 10.90 -18.55 9.42
CA ASP A 66 9.93 -19.39 10.13
C ASP A 66 9.78 -20.74 9.42
N SER A 67 10.56 -21.73 9.87
CA SER A 67 10.54 -23.08 9.31
C SER A 67 9.25 -23.85 9.57
N GLU A 68 8.42 -23.44 10.54
CA GLU A 68 7.11 -24.07 10.77
C GLU A 68 6.12 -23.68 9.68
N THR A 69 6.15 -22.41 9.25
CA THR A 69 5.36 -21.93 8.12
C THR A 69 5.90 -22.50 6.80
N GLY A 70 7.21 -22.49 6.61
CA GLY A 70 7.84 -22.98 5.39
C GLY A 70 7.47 -22.16 4.14
N HIS A 71 7.81 -22.69 2.97
CA HIS A 71 7.34 -22.18 1.68
C HIS A 71 5.95 -22.73 1.41
N LYS A 72 4.90 -21.94 1.71
CA LYS A 72 3.52 -22.43 1.60
C LYS A 72 2.94 -22.09 0.24
N LEU A 73 2.87 -23.07 -0.65
CA LEU A 73 2.32 -22.91 -2.00
C LEU A 73 0.88 -22.38 -1.94
N ILE A 74 0.61 -21.35 -2.73
CA ILE A 74 -0.71 -20.73 -2.84
C ILE A 74 -1.52 -21.53 -3.86
N ALA A 75 -2.66 -22.06 -3.41
CA ALA A 75 -3.56 -22.81 -4.27
C ALA A 75 -4.24 -21.89 -5.30
N VAL A 76 -4.38 -22.39 -6.53
CA VAL A 76 -5.16 -21.76 -7.59
C VAL A 76 -6.54 -22.42 -7.61
N PRO A 77 -7.65 -21.66 -7.48
CA PRO A 77 -8.99 -22.24 -7.54
C PRO A 77 -9.27 -22.92 -8.88
N ALA A 78 -10.09 -23.98 -8.88
CA ALA A 78 -10.42 -24.71 -10.10
C ALA A 78 -11.08 -23.80 -11.15
N GLY A 79 -10.66 -23.93 -12.41
CA GLY A 79 -11.15 -23.12 -13.53
C GLY A 79 -10.57 -21.71 -13.62
N GLN A 80 -9.61 -21.37 -12.76
CA GLN A 80 -8.87 -20.10 -12.80
C GLN A 80 -7.48 -20.27 -13.40
N ASP A 81 -6.90 -19.14 -13.80
CA ASP A 81 -5.50 -19.06 -14.23
C ASP A 81 -4.52 -19.09 -13.04
N ALA A 82 -3.25 -19.41 -13.33
CA ALA A 82 -2.15 -19.41 -12.35
C ALA A 82 -1.97 -18.07 -11.61
N THR A 83 -2.36 -16.96 -12.22
CA THR A 83 -2.38 -15.62 -11.62
C THR A 83 -3.35 -15.47 -10.43
N ALA A 84 -4.32 -16.39 -10.25
CA ALA A 84 -5.21 -16.39 -9.08
C ALA A 84 -4.46 -16.50 -7.75
N GLY A 85 -3.29 -17.14 -7.76
CA GLY A 85 -2.40 -17.22 -6.59
C GLY A 85 -1.38 -16.08 -6.49
N HIS A 86 -1.32 -15.18 -7.48
CA HIS A 86 -0.33 -14.10 -7.52
C HIS A 86 -0.84 -12.88 -6.73
N PHE A 87 -0.77 -12.97 -5.40
CA PHE A 87 -1.15 -11.88 -4.52
C PHE A 87 -0.13 -10.73 -4.56
N ALA A 88 -0.55 -9.62 -5.15
CA ALA A 88 0.22 -8.38 -5.21
C ALA A 88 -0.03 -7.46 -4.00
N MET A 89 -0.98 -7.80 -3.13
CA MET A 89 -1.27 -7.09 -1.90
C MET A 89 -1.50 -8.05 -0.75
N LEU A 90 -1.01 -7.67 0.43
CA LEU A 90 -1.16 -8.40 1.67
C LEU A 90 -1.36 -7.41 2.81
N THR A 91 -2.38 -7.65 3.61
CA THR A 91 -2.67 -6.92 4.84
C THR A 91 -2.94 -7.91 5.97
N GLN A 92 -2.81 -7.45 7.20
CA GLN A 92 -3.25 -8.23 8.36
C GLN A 92 -4.46 -7.60 9.02
N ASN A 93 -5.38 -8.46 9.43
CA ASN A 93 -6.49 -8.09 10.28
C ASN A 93 -5.96 -7.78 11.68
N ARG A 94 -6.26 -6.58 12.19
CA ARG A 94 -5.80 -6.14 13.51
C ARG A 94 -6.43 -6.92 14.67
N THR A 95 -7.54 -7.61 14.42
CA THR A 95 -8.34 -8.25 15.49
C THR A 95 -7.84 -9.65 15.83
N ASP A 96 -7.54 -10.46 14.82
CA ASP A 96 -7.17 -11.88 14.96
C ASP A 96 -5.83 -12.23 14.28
N ASN A 97 -5.17 -11.23 13.69
CA ASN A 97 -3.95 -11.35 12.87
C ASN A 97 -4.09 -12.29 11.67
N SER A 98 -5.32 -12.54 11.18
CA SER A 98 -5.52 -13.22 9.90
C SER A 98 -4.89 -12.41 8.76
N ASN A 99 -4.36 -13.07 7.75
CA ASN A 99 -3.83 -12.45 6.56
C ASN A 99 -4.93 -12.32 5.49
N ILE A 100 -5.09 -11.11 4.95
CA ILE A 100 -5.97 -10.83 3.81
C ILE A 100 -5.07 -10.50 2.62
N ALA A 101 -5.20 -11.25 1.54
CA ALA A 101 -4.41 -11.08 0.34
C ALA A 101 -5.31 -10.65 -0.84
N GLN A 102 -4.79 -9.84 -1.77
CA GLN A 102 -5.54 -9.41 -2.95
C GLN A 102 -4.71 -9.61 -4.21
N ALA A 103 -5.32 -10.19 -5.24
CA ALA A 103 -4.70 -10.50 -6.53
C ALA A 103 -5.61 -10.08 -7.69
N THR A 104 -4.99 -9.88 -8.85
CA THR A 104 -5.70 -9.84 -10.13
C THR A 104 -5.66 -11.24 -10.73
N THR A 105 -6.80 -11.73 -11.18
CA THR A 105 -6.91 -13.04 -11.84
C THR A 105 -7.87 -12.97 -13.01
N TYR A 106 -7.93 -14.03 -13.80
CA TYR A 106 -8.91 -14.19 -14.85
C TYR A 106 -9.43 -15.61 -14.97
N TYR A 107 -10.61 -15.73 -15.58
CA TYR A 107 -11.24 -16.99 -15.94
C TYR A 107 -11.92 -16.90 -17.29
N ALA A 108 -12.14 -18.06 -17.93
CA ALA A 108 -12.84 -18.14 -19.20
C ALA A 108 -14.35 -18.33 -18.98
N GLU A 109 -15.17 -17.45 -19.54
CA GLU A 109 -16.62 -17.53 -19.53
C GLU A 109 -17.16 -17.32 -20.94
N GLY A 110 -17.87 -18.32 -21.50
CA GLY A 110 -18.44 -18.20 -22.85
C GLY A 110 -17.42 -17.94 -23.97
N GLY A 111 -16.16 -18.35 -23.79
CA GLY A 111 -15.07 -18.09 -24.73
C GLY A 111 -14.40 -16.73 -24.58
N VAL A 112 -14.75 -15.95 -23.56
CA VAL A 112 -14.18 -14.64 -23.24
C VAL A 112 -13.36 -14.73 -21.94
N SER A 113 -12.19 -14.09 -21.92
CA SER A 113 -11.41 -13.93 -20.67
C SER A 113 -12.02 -12.82 -19.83
N VAL A 114 -12.36 -13.12 -18.59
CA VAL A 114 -12.91 -12.17 -17.61
C VAL A 114 -11.85 -11.91 -16.55
N GLU A 115 -11.29 -10.71 -16.52
CA GLU A 115 -10.42 -10.26 -15.42
C GLU A 115 -11.26 -9.88 -14.19
N THR A 116 -10.79 -10.26 -13.01
CA THR A 116 -11.49 -10.09 -11.75
C THR A 116 -10.50 -9.90 -10.59
N ALA A 117 -10.96 -9.30 -9.51
CA ALA A 117 -10.20 -9.24 -8.28
C ALA A 117 -10.46 -10.51 -7.44
N ALA A 118 -9.38 -11.07 -6.90
CA ALA A 118 -9.42 -12.16 -5.95
C ALA A 118 -9.02 -11.66 -4.56
N VAL A 119 -9.74 -12.10 -3.54
CA VAL A 119 -9.36 -11.90 -2.13
C VAL A 119 -9.11 -13.26 -1.51
N GLY A 120 -7.96 -13.44 -0.86
CA GLY A 120 -7.67 -14.62 -0.06
C GLY A 120 -7.74 -14.30 1.43
N LEU A 121 -8.24 -15.24 2.23
CA LEU A 121 -8.26 -15.16 3.70
C LEU A 121 -7.52 -16.35 4.30
N TYR A 122 -6.52 -16.06 5.12
CA TYR A 122 -5.65 -17.06 5.73
C TYR A 122 -5.38 -16.78 7.19
N ASP A 123 -5.07 -17.80 7.98
CA ASP A 123 -4.55 -17.61 9.34
C ASP A 123 -3.14 -16.99 9.35
N GLN A 124 -2.57 -16.80 10.55
CA GLN A 124 -1.24 -16.23 10.77
C GLN A 124 -0.09 -17.03 10.11
N ARG A 125 -0.30 -18.31 9.82
CA ARG A 125 0.65 -19.22 9.14
C ARG A 125 0.12 -19.68 7.78
N PHE A 126 -0.70 -18.85 7.18
CA PHE A 126 -1.25 -18.97 5.84
C PHE A 126 -2.09 -20.22 5.56
N THR A 127 -2.71 -20.82 6.58
CA THR A 127 -3.73 -21.85 6.34
C THR A 127 -4.99 -21.16 5.83
N ALA A 128 -5.46 -21.59 4.66
CA ALA A 128 -6.66 -21.07 4.04
C ALA A 128 -7.88 -21.22 4.96
N SER A 129 -8.68 -20.16 5.09
CA SER A 129 -9.95 -20.24 5.78
C SER A 129 -10.89 -21.18 4.98
N PRO A 130 -11.37 -22.29 5.57
CA PRO A 130 -12.12 -23.30 4.83
C PRO A 130 -13.51 -22.85 4.40
N SER A 131 -14.07 -21.84 5.08
CA SER A 131 -15.38 -21.26 4.75
C SER A 131 -15.28 -20.13 3.71
N PHE A 132 -14.07 -19.65 3.38
CA PHE A 132 -13.88 -18.46 2.58
C PHE A 132 -13.66 -18.82 1.11
N GLY A 133 -14.65 -18.48 0.27
CA GLY A 133 -14.60 -18.74 -1.16
C GLY A 133 -14.22 -20.20 -1.51
N ALA A 134 -13.53 -20.37 -2.63
CA ALA A 134 -12.94 -21.64 -3.04
C ALA A 134 -11.48 -21.68 -2.58
N VAL A 135 -11.08 -22.72 -1.84
CA VAL A 135 -9.71 -22.91 -1.32
C VAL A 135 -9.15 -21.71 -0.52
N GLY A 136 -10.02 -20.97 0.17
CA GLY A 136 -9.65 -19.75 0.90
C GLY A 136 -9.63 -18.48 0.06
N ILE A 137 -10.07 -18.54 -1.20
CA ILE A 137 -10.03 -17.44 -2.16
C ILE A 137 -11.44 -17.16 -2.70
N SER A 138 -11.92 -15.94 -2.51
CA SER A 138 -13.15 -15.43 -3.12
C SER A 138 -12.84 -14.54 -4.32
N LEU A 139 -13.62 -14.70 -5.38
CA LEU A 139 -13.53 -13.91 -6.59
C LEU A 139 -14.71 -12.95 -6.64
N HIS A 140 -14.45 -11.68 -6.94
CA HIS A 140 -15.51 -10.67 -7.04
C HIS A 140 -15.35 -9.89 -8.34
N LYS A 141 -16.27 -10.18 -9.27
CA LYS A 141 -16.35 -9.54 -10.58
C LYS A 141 -16.94 -8.14 -10.42
N PRO A 142 -16.35 -7.07 -10.95
CA PRO A 142 -16.97 -5.75 -10.96
C PRO A 142 -18.34 -5.80 -11.65
N ASP A 143 -19.38 -5.25 -11.02
CA ASP A 143 -20.76 -5.34 -11.50
C ASP A 143 -20.96 -4.79 -12.94
N ASP A 144 -20.12 -3.84 -13.38
CA ASP A 144 -20.13 -3.27 -14.74
C ASP A 144 -18.96 -3.73 -15.63
N ALA A 145 -18.26 -4.84 -15.34
CA ALA A 145 -17.22 -5.33 -16.24
C ALA A 145 -17.83 -5.62 -17.63
N PRO A 146 -17.48 -4.87 -18.71
CA PRO A 146 -18.15 -4.99 -20.00
C PRO A 146 -18.14 -6.43 -20.52
N THR A 147 -19.32 -6.91 -20.86
CA THR A 147 -19.49 -8.12 -21.66
C THR A 147 -19.22 -7.78 -23.13
N ALA A 148 -17.96 -7.74 -23.56
CA ALA A 148 -17.58 -7.63 -24.98
C ALA A 148 -16.19 -8.24 -25.26
N PRO A 149 -15.94 -8.74 -26.49
CA PRO A 149 -14.91 -9.72 -26.78
C PRO A 149 -13.54 -9.05 -27.00
N ASN A 150 -12.51 -9.58 -26.35
CA ASN A 150 -11.07 -9.29 -26.56
C ASN A 150 -10.44 -8.22 -25.67
N SER A 151 -10.39 -8.56 -24.37
CA SER A 151 -9.54 -8.02 -23.30
C SER A 151 -9.71 -6.54 -22.97
N ILE A 152 -10.13 -6.30 -21.73
CA ILE A 152 -10.01 -5.02 -21.06
C ILE A 152 -8.75 -5.13 -20.20
N GLY A 153 -7.81 -4.21 -20.38
CA GLY A 153 -6.56 -4.22 -19.61
C GLY A 153 -6.81 -4.11 -18.11
N GLY A 154 -6.25 -5.05 -17.35
CA GLY A 154 -5.71 -4.86 -16.01
C GLY A 154 -6.66 -4.37 -14.94
N VAL A 155 -7.27 -5.29 -14.19
CA VAL A 155 -7.66 -4.97 -12.81
C VAL A 155 -6.38 -4.63 -12.02
N LYS A 156 -6.30 -3.41 -11.45
CA LYS A 156 -5.23 -3.02 -10.53
C LYS A 156 -5.75 -3.20 -9.11
N VAL A 157 -5.22 -4.17 -8.39
CA VAL A 157 -5.49 -4.32 -6.95
C VAL A 157 -4.86 -3.18 -6.17
N LEU A 158 -5.60 -2.62 -5.22
CA LEU A 158 -5.15 -1.48 -4.42
C LEU A 158 -5.05 -1.86 -2.94
N ARG A 159 -6.13 -2.41 -2.38
CA ARG A 159 -6.17 -2.79 -0.96
C ARG A 159 -7.34 -3.71 -0.66
N SER A 160 -7.13 -4.75 0.15
CA SER A 160 -8.20 -5.44 0.84
C SER A 160 -7.92 -5.47 2.34
N VAL A 161 -8.90 -5.12 3.16
CA VAL A 161 -8.78 -5.05 4.63
C VAL A 161 -10.09 -5.44 5.30
N HIS A 162 -10.00 -5.89 6.55
CA HIS A 162 -11.15 -6.01 7.43
C HIS A 162 -11.44 -4.66 8.09
N ALA A 163 -12.60 -4.06 7.79
CA ALA A 163 -12.99 -2.74 8.31
C ALA A 163 -14.53 -2.56 8.26
N GLY A 164 -15.11 -2.01 9.31
CA GLY A 164 -16.56 -1.83 9.44
C GLY A 164 -17.34 -3.16 9.46
N GLY A 165 -16.75 -4.22 10.02
CA GLY A 165 -17.38 -5.54 10.15
C GLY A 165 -17.45 -6.36 8.86
N ALA A 166 -16.68 -5.98 7.82
CA ALA A 166 -16.63 -6.66 6.54
C ALA A 166 -15.22 -6.61 5.95
N ILE A 167 -14.97 -7.41 4.92
CA ILE A 167 -13.79 -7.21 4.07
C ILE A 167 -14.14 -6.18 2.99
N ARG A 168 -13.36 -5.10 2.93
CA ARG A 168 -13.47 -4.04 1.92
C ARG A 168 -12.34 -4.20 0.92
N SER A 169 -12.69 -4.36 -0.35
CA SER A 169 -11.76 -4.56 -1.45
C SER A 169 -11.81 -3.36 -2.39
N LEU A 170 -10.75 -2.55 -2.37
CA LEU A 170 -10.51 -1.45 -3.30
C LEU A 170 -9.68 -1.96 -4.47
N TYR A 171 -10.12 -1.68 -5.68
CA TYR A 171 -9.44 -2.03 -6.91
C TYR A 171 -9.78 -1.04 -8.01
N MET A 172 -9.02 -1.04 -9.09
CA MET A 172 -9.35 -0.31 -10.30
C MET A 172 -9.61 -1.29 -11.43
N ALA A 173 -10.61 -0.99 -12.26
CA ALA A 173 -10.84 -1.64 -13.54
C ALA A 173 -10.64 -0.59 -14.62
N GLN A 174 -9.80 -0.88 -15.62
CA GLN A 174 -9.75 -0.04 -16.81
C GLN A 174 -11.09 -0.17 -17.52
N ARG A 175 -11.72 0.93 -17.93
CA ARG A 175 -12.82 0.89 -18.90
C ARG A 175 -12.28 1.37 -20.24
N ASP A 176 -12.93 0.97 -21.34
CA ASP A 176 -12.57 1.38 -22.71
C ASP A 176 -12.70 2.90 -22.96
N THR A 177 -13.20 3.69 -21.99
CA THR A 177 -13.36 5.15 -22.13
C THR A 177 -12.83 5.91 -20.90
N ASP A 178 -12.02 6.94 -21.15
CA ASP A 178 -11.42 7.84 -20.13
C ASP A 178 -12.44 8.64 -19.29
N SER A 179 -13.73 8.58 -19.66
CA SER A 179 -14.83 9.33 -19.02
C SER A 179 -15.59 8.56 -17.95
N ALA A 180 -15.28 7.28 -17.71
CA ALA A 180 -15.97 6.45 -16.73
C ALA A 180 -15.15 6.28 -15.44
N PRO A 181 -15.80 6.08 -14.29
CA PRO A 181 -15.15 5.61 -13.08
C PRO A 181 -14.32 4.35 -13.32
N THR A 182 -13.05 4.40 -12.91
CA THR A 182 -12.14 3.26 -12.95
C THR A 182 -11.90 2.66 -11.57
N ALA A 183 -12.11 3.41 -10.48
CA ALA A 183 -11.95 2.91 -9.12
C ALA A 183 -13.25 2.36 -8.56
N TRP A 184 -13.14 1.26 -7.81
CA TRP A 184 -14.27 0.53 -7.26
C TRP A 184 -13.98 0.07 -5.84
N ILE A 185 -15.03 0.00 -5.03
CA ILE A 185 -15.01 -0.67 -3.74
C ILE A 185 -16.03 -1.81 -3.73
N ALA A 186 -15.61 -2.99 -3.30
CA ALA A 186 -16.45 -4.15 -3.05
C ALA A 186 -16.53 -4.44 -1.55
N LEU A 187 -17.69 -4.92 -1.11
CA LEU A 187 -17.94 -5.35 0.26
C LEU A 187 -18.15 -6.87 0.28
N LEU A 188 -17.35 -7.57 1.07
CA LEU A 188 -17.34 -9.03 1.15
C LEU A 188 -17.57 -9.46 2.61
N ASP A 189 -18.30 -10.55 2.76
CA ASP A 189 -18.51 -11.19 4.04
C ASP A 189 -17.17 -11.67 4.61
N PRO A 190 -16.82 -11.31 5.85
CA PRO A 190 -15.47 -11.57 6.37
C PRO A 190 -15.23 -13.06 6.66
N LEU A 191 -16.28 -13.88 6.74
CA LEU A 191 -16.16 -15.32 7.01
C LEU A 191 -16.18 -16.16 5.72
N THR A 192 -17.01 -15.75 4.76
CA THR A 192 -17.32 -16.53 3.56
C THR A 192 -16.76 -15.93 2.28
N GLY A 193 -16.44 -14.65 2.28
CA GLY A 193 -16.02 -13.90 1.09
C GLY A 193 -17.15 -13.64 0.11
N ALA A 194 -18.40 -13.95 0.46
CA ALA A 194 -19.56 -13.68 -0.37
C ALA A 194 -19.85 -12.17 -0.47
N PRO A 195 -20.36 -11.65 -1.59
CA PRO A 195 -20.72 -10.24 -1.70
C PRO A 195 -21.77 -9.82 -0.64
N LEU A 196 -21.51 -8.72 0.06
CA LEU A 196 -22.42 -8.14 1.05
C LEU A 196 -22.99 -6.81 0.56
N LYS A 197 -24.29 -6.62 0.77
CA LYS A 197 -24.91 -5.31 0.56
C LYS A 197 -24.46 -4.34 1.64
N GLY A 198 -24.34 -3.07 1.29
CA GLY A 198 -24.02 -2.01 2.25
C GLY A 198 -23.48 -0.74 1.61
N LEU A 199 -23.24 -0.75 0.30
CA LEU A 199 -22.68 0.38 -0.44
C LEU A 199 -23.75 1.15 -1.21
N GLY A 200 -23.44 2.41 -1.50
CA GLY A 200 -24.31 3.32 -2.23
C GLY A 200 -25.36 4.00 -1.36
N GLN A 201 -26.09 4.95 -1.94
CA GLN A 201 -27.08 5.77 -1.22
C GLN A 201 -28.18 4.97 -0.54
N ASP A 202 -28.59 3.85 -1.13
CA ASP A 202 -29.64 2.96 -0.63
C ASP A 202 -29.08 1.71 0.09
N ARG A 203 -27.74 1.59 0.16
CA ARG A 203 -27.03 0.48 0.79
C ARG A 203 -27.39 -0.90 0.22
N ASN A 204 -27.91 -0.96 -1.02
CA ASN A 204 -28.29 -2.21 -1.67
C ASN A 204 -27.20 -2.79 -2.58
N GLN A 205 -26.13 -2.04 -2.81
CA GLN A 205 -25.04 -2.46 -3.69
C GLN A 205 -23.99 -3.24 -2.91
N THR A 206 -23.44 -4.26 -3.56
CA THR A 206 -22.31 -5.06 -3.06
C THR A 206 -20.98 -4.53 -3.57
N GLN A 207 -21.01 -3.76 -4.66
CA GLN A 207 -19.87 -3.07 -5.25
C GLN A 207 -20.33 -1.68 -5.68
N LEU A 208 -19.43 -0.70 -5.62
CA LEU A 208 -19.74 0.67 -5.99
C LEU A 208 -18.57 1.27 -6.77
N ALA A 209 -18.88 1.80 -7.95
CA ALA A 209 -17.97 2.65 -8.70
C ALA A 209 -17.79 3.98 -7.96
N LEU A 210 -16.55 4.34 -7.65
CA LEU A 210 -16.24 5.59 -6.98
C LEU A 210 -16.31 6.75 -7.97
N PRO A 211 -16.87 7.91 -7.59
CA PRO A 211 -17.05 9.03 -8.50
C PRO A 211 -15.72 9.56 -9.03
N ILE A 212 -15.72 10.04 -10.28
CA ILE A 212 -14.62 10.87 -10.79
C ILE A 212 -14.61 12.18 -10.00
N LEU A 213 -13.48 12.50 -9.39
CA LEU A 213 -13.33 13.65 -8.52
C LEU A 213 -13.34 14.96 -9.33
N ASP A 214 -14.12 15.93 -8.85
CA ASP A 214 -14.16 17.30 -9.36
C ASP A 214 -13.12 18.14 -8.63
N VAL A 215 -11.85 17.96 -9.00
CA VAL A 215 -10.72 18.56 -8.27
C VAL A 215 -10.69 20.09 -8.44
N GLU A 216 -11.04 20.59 -9.63
CA GLU A 216 -11.08 22.02 -9.92
C GLU A 216 -12.37 22.37 -10.70
N PRO A 217 -13.30 23.13 -10.09
CA PRO A 217 -14.54 23.50 -10.76
C PRO A 217 -14.31 24.23 -12.08
N GLY A 218 -14.93 23.75 -13.15
CA GLY A 218 -14.81 24.32 -14.49
C GLY A 218 -13.70 23.72 -15.34
N THR A 219 -12.93 22.75 -14.83
CA THR A 219 -11.98 21.96 -15.63
C THR A 219 -12.56 20.58 -15.99
N PRO A 220 -11.99 19.88 -16.98
CA PRO A 220 -12.35 18.48 -17.22
C PRO A 220 -12.06 17.63 -15.97
N LYS A 221 -12.90 16.60 -15.77
CA LYS A 221 -12.74 15.64 -14.68
C LYS A 221 -11.94 14.45 -15.17
N TYR A 222 -11.01 13.99 -14.35
CA TYR A 222 -10.13 12.87 -14.68
C TYR A 222 -10.22 11.79 -13.61
N PRO A 223 -10.19 10.49 -13.99
CA PRO A 223 -10.10 9.41 -13.01
C PRO A 223 -8.90 9.61 -12.08
N LEU A 224 -9.08 9.26 -10.81
CA LEU A 224 -8.01 9.29 -9.82
C LEU A 224 -7.06 8.12 -10.08
N ASP A 225 -5.79 8.40 -10.37
CA ASP A 225 -4.75 7.39 -10.26
C ASP A 225 -4.38 7.23 -8.78
N ILE A 226 -4.95 6.20 -8.16
CA ILE A 226 -4.80 5.94 -6.73
C ILE A 226 -3.41 5.35 -6.47
N THR A 227 -2.68 6.00 -5.57
CA THR A 227 -1.32 5.61 -5.18
C THR A 227 -1.23 5.14 -3.74
N ASP A 228 -2.20 5.52 -2.90
CA ASP A 228 -2.30 5.02 -1.54
C ASP A 228 -3.75 5.13 -1.04
N SER A 229 -4.07 4.37 0.01
CA SER A 229 -5.38 4.39 0.65
C SER A 229 -5.26 4.03 2.12
N TYR A 230 -6.18 4.55 2.93
CA TYR A 230 -6.30 4.18 4.34
C TYR A 230 -7.75 3.85 4.67
N PHE A 231 -7.98 2.78 5.42
CA PHE A 231 -9.31 2.41 5.90
C PHE A 231 -9.37 2.59 7.40
N PHE A 232 -10.40 3.28 7.87
CA PHE A 232 -10.73 3.41 9.27
C PHE A 232 -11.54 2.20 9.75
N ASP A 233 -11.56 1.96 11.06
CA ASP A 233 -12.23 0.80 11.65
C ASP A 233 -13.75 0.83 11.44
N ASP A 234 -14.36 2.01 11.25
CA ASP A 234 -15.78 2.19 10.93
C ASP A 234 -16.12 1.85 9.47
N GLY A 235 -15.12 1.59 8.64
CA GLY A 235 -15.26 1.29 7.21
C GLY A 235 -15.23 2.49 6.29
N SER A 236 -15.17 3.72 6.81
CA SER A 236 -14.81 4.90 6.03
C SER A 236 -13.35 4.79 5.55
N PHE A 237 -12.97 5.56 4.54
CA PHE A 237 -11.65 5.44 3.95
C PHE A 237 -11.16 6.72 3.27
N LEU A 238 -9.84 6.84 3.16
CA LEU A 238 -9.14 7.86 2.40
C LEU A 238 -8.57 7.26 1.12
N LEU A 239 -8.64 8.02 0.05
CA LEU A 239 -7.89 7.79 -1.18
C LEU A 239 -6.89 8.92 -1.38
N ALA A 240 -5.65 8.55 -1.70
CA ALA A 240 -4.61 9.47 -2.12
C ALA A 240 -4.15 9.12 -3.53
N GLY A 241 -3.94 10.13 -4.37
CA GLY A 241 -3.58 9.89 -5.75
C GLY A 241 -3.38 11.15 -6.55
N SER A 242 -3.31 10.99 -7.88
CA SER A 242 -3.20 12.09 -8.83
C SER A 242 -4.43 12.17 -9.73
N ALA A 243 -4.98 13.37 -9.88
CA ALA A 243 -6.03 13.70 -10.85
C ALA A 243 -5.72 15.06 -11.49
N ASP A 244 -5.70 15.12 -12.82
CA ASP A 244 -5.39 16.34 -13.58
C ASP A 244 -4.13 17.10 -13.12
N TRP A 245 -2.98 16.39 -13.03
CA TRP A 245 -1.72 16.94 -12.52
C TRP A 245 -1.73 17.45 -11.07
N ARG A 246 -2.83 17.24 -10.34
CA ARG A 246 -2.93 17.59 -8.92
C ARG A 246 -2.86 16.32 -8.11
N GLN A 247 -2.02 16.36 -7.10
CA GLN A 247 -1.97 15.36 -6.05
C GLN A 247 -3.06 15.69 -5.04
N VAL A 248 -3.95 14.75 -4.77
CA VAL A 248 -5.14 14.99 -3.95
C VAL A 248 -5.36 13.88 -2.94
N ILE A 249 -6.07 14.23 -1.88
CA ILE A 249 -6.73 13.28 -1.00
C ILE A 249 -8.23 13.54 -0.96
N ALA A 250 -9.01 12.47 -0.89
CA ALA A 250 -10.45 12.51 -0.71
C ALA A 250 -10.86 11.45 0.31
N LYS A 251 -11.88 11.78 1.11
CA LYS A 251 -12.46 10.88 2.11
C LYS A 251 -13.81 10.37 1.64
N PHE A 252 -14.10 9.12 1.95
CA PHE A 252 -15.35 8.45 1.65
C PHE A 252 -15.90 7.84 2.95
N ASN A 253 -17.21 7.85 3.08
CA ASN A 253 -17.88 7.19 4.21
C ASN A 253 -17.92 5.67 4.03
N ALA A 254 -18.43 4.96 5.05
CA ALA A 254 -18.52 3.50 5.04
C ALA A 254 -19.43 2.94 3.94
N ASP A 255 -20.32 3.75 3.36
CA ASP A 255 -21.18 3.36 2.25
C ASP A 255 -20.52 3.63 0.87
N GLY A 256 -19.27 4.11 0.85
CA GLY A 256 -18.51 4.41 -0.36
C GLY A 256 -18.85 5.74 -1.04
N LEU A 257 -19.58 6.62 -0.34
CA LEU A 257 -19.96 7.95 -0.84
C LEU A 257 -18.92 8.99 -0.42
N LEU A 258 -18.63 9.94 -1.32
CA LEU A 258 -17.68 11.03 -1.07
C LEU A 258 -18.14 11.89 0.12
N ASP A 259 -17.24 12.11 1.08
CA ASP A 259 -17.46 12.99 2.22
C ASP A 259 -17.26 14.45 1.77
N ALA A 260 -18.36 15.11 1.41
CA ALA A 260 -18.34 16.49 0.96
C ALA A 260 -17.90 17.48 2.06
N SER A 261 -17.97 17.10 3.34
CA SER A 261 -17.52 17.96 4.45
C SER A 261 -16.00 17.97 4.58
N PHE A 262 -15.35 16.85 4.26
CA PHE A 262 -13.90 16.76 4.11
C PHE A 262 -13.42 17.44 2.82
N GLY A 263 -14.22 17.31 1.76
CA GLY A 263 -13.90 17.86 0.44
C GLY A 263 -12.83 17.05 -0.32
N ILE A 264 -12.26 17.68 -1.34
CA ILE A 264 -11.11 17.15 -2.09
C ILE A 264 -9.94 18.08 -1.82
N LEU A 265 -8.94 17.58 -1.10
CA LEU A 265 -7.83 18.40 -0.63
C LEU A 265 -6.63 18.22 -1.54
N GLN A 266 -6.11 19.33 -2.05
CA GLN A 266 -4.88 19.31 -2.82
C GLN A 266 -3.67 19.19 -1.89
N VAL A 267 -2.77 18.26 -2.22
CA VAL A 267 -1.47 18.09 -1.56
C VAL A 267 -0.40 18.92 -2.27
N ALA A 268 -0.28 18.74 -3.59
CA ALA A 268 0.64 19.49 -4.44
C ALA A 268 0.16 19.48 -5.90
N ALA A 269 0.88 20.18 -6.80
CA ALA A 269 0.51 20.37 -8.20
C ALA A 269 1.45 19.62 -9.17
N TYR A 270 1.63 18.30 -8.96
CA TYR A 270 2.49 17.45 -9.77
C TYR A 270 1.85 16.10 -10.14
N ARG A 271 2.40 15.38 -11.13
CA ARG A 271 2.05 13.98 -11.43
C ARG A 271 3.02 13.01 -10.75
N LYS A 272 2.84 12.81 -9.45
CA LYS A 272 3.68 11.90 -8.65
C LYS A 272 2.85 11.15 -7.61
N THR A 273 3.45 10.13 -7.02
CA THR A 273 2.89 9.36 -5.91
C THR A 273 2.59 10.25 -4.72
N VAL A 274 1.42 10.05 -4.12
CA VAL A 274 1.05 10.57 -2.80
C VAL A 274 0.86 9.39 -1.88
N ASN A 275 1.50 9.43 -0.72
CA ASN A 275 1.26 8.48 0.35
C ASN A 275 0.51 9.15 1.49
N VAL A 276 -0.27 8.35 2.22
CA VAL A 276 -1.08 8.84 3.35
C VAL A 276 -0.85 7.97 4.57
N SER A 277 -0.67 8.61 5.73
CA SER A 277 -0.73 7.99 7.04
C SER A 277 -1.71 8.75 7.92
N VAL A 278 -2.19 8.08 8.95
CA VAL A 278 -3.29 8.54 9.78
C VAL A 278 -2.92 8.32 11.23
N ASP A 279 -3.05 9.39 12.01
CA ASP A 279 -2.94 9.41 13.46
C ASP A 279 -4.35 9.38 14.05
N LEU A 280 -4.72 8.21 14.54
CA LEU A 280 -6.03 7.95 15.15
C LEU A 280 -6.21 8.67 16.48
N VAL A 281 -5.12 8.97 17.21
CA VAL A 281 -5.19 9.51 18.56
C VAL A 281 -5.51 11.00 18.52
N ASN A 282 -4.85 11.76 17.65
CA ASN A 282 -5.08 13.20 17.53
C ASN A 282 -5.96 13.60 16.33
N GLU A 283 -6.56 12.61 15.65
CA GLU A 283 -7.44 12.83 14.51
C GLU A 283 -6.76 13.63 13.38
N ARG A 284 -5.53 13.25 13.05
CA ARG A 284 -4.69 13.90 12.02
C ARG A 284 -4.41 12.97 10.84
N ILE A 285 -4.33 13.55 9.65
CA ILE A 285 -3.97 12.90 8.40
C ILE A 285 -2.67 13.53 7.91
N VAL A 286 -1.66 12.72 7.67
CA VAL A 286 -0.38 13.18 7.12
C VAL A 286 -0.21 12.61 5.72
N THR A 287 0.13 13.47 4.78
CA THR A 287 0.43 13.09 3.39
C THR A 287 1.85 13.49 3.05
N VAL A 288 2.45 12.73 2.14
CA VAL A 288 3.73 13.10 1.55
C VAL A 288 3.72 12.87 0.04
N ALA A 289 4.31 13.80 -0.68
CA ALA A 289 4.47 13.77 -2.12
C ALA A 289 5.90 14.17 -2.50
N GLY A 290 6.48 13.48 -3.48
CA GLY A 290 7.74 13.92 -4.09
C GLY A 290 7.54 15.00 -5.14
N THR A 291 8.47 15.96 -5.25
CA THR A 291 8.47 16.97 -6.32
C THR A 291 9.27 16.50 -7.55
N PRO A 292 9.05 17.11 -8.74
CA PRO A 292 9.92 16.89 -9.90
C PRO A 292 11.35 17.39 -9.67
N ARG A 293 12.27 16.94 -10.55
CA ARG A 293 13.72 17.18 -10.54
C ARG A 293 14.16 18.65 -10.57
N ASN A 294 13.32 19.55 -11.10
CA ASN A 294 13.69 20.95 -11.37
C ASN A 294 12.98 21.94 -10.42
N PHE A 295 12.72 21.55 -9.16
CA PHE A 295 12.12 22.44 -8.17
C PHE A 295 13.18 23.36 -7.54
N GLY A 296 13.67 24.34 -8.32
CA GLY A 296 14.70 25.29 -7.88
C GLY A 296 16.06 24.64 -7.62
N ASP A 297 16.56 23.86 -8.58
CA ASP A 297 17.82 23.09 -8.57
C ASP A 297 17.88 21.91 -7.59
N ARG A 298 16.81 21.62 -6.83
CA ARG A 298 16.72 20.48 -5.91
C ARG A 298 15.38 19.75 -6.05
N SER A 299 15.33 18.53 -5.55
CA SER A 299 14.07 17.83 -5.31
C SER A 299 13.66 18.01 -3.84
N ALA A 300 12.35 18.04 -3.57
CA ALA A 300 11.80 18.19 -2.24
C ALA A 300 10.73 17.13 -1.99
N LEU A 301 10.41 16.94 -0.71
CA LEU A 301 9.22 16.24 -0.24
C LEU A 301 8.24 17.28 0.28
N VAL A 302 7.03 17.27 -0.25
CA VAL A 302 5.92 18.08 0.24
C VAL A 302 5.17 17.24 1.25
N VAL A 303 5.27 17.61 2.53
CA VAL A 303 4.55 16.95 3.63
C VAL A 303 3.41 17.86 4.06
N ARG A 304 2.19 17.34 4.07
CA ARG A 304 1.02 18.07 4.55
C ARG A 304 0.34 17.35 5.68
N ARG A 305 -0.09 18.09 6.70
CA ARG A 305 -0.92 17.58 7.78
C ARG A 305 -2.26 18.30 7.80
N PHE A 306 -3.31 17.50 7.89
CA PHE A 306 -4.70 17.94 7.96
C PHE A 306 -5.35 17.32 9.20
N MET A 307 -6.37 17.97 9.73
CA MET A 307 -7.30 17.38 10.69
C MET A 307 -8.29 16.45 9.96
N TYR A 308 -9.00 15.59 10.67
CA TYR A 308 -10.02 14.69 10.09
C TYR A 308 -11.20 15.40 9.42
N ASN A 309 -11.40 16.69 9.73
CA ASN A 309 -12.37 17.55 9.06
C ASN A 309 -11.82 18.21 7.78
N GLY A 310 -10.59 17.88 7.39
CA GLY A 310 -9.93 18.36 6.18
C GLY A 310 -9.27 19.74 6.29
N GLN A 311 -9.36 20.42 7.44
CA GLN A 311 -8.63 21.68 7.65
C GLN A 311 -7.13 21.42 7.82
N PRO A 312 -6.24 22.30 7.33
CA PRO A 312 -4.81 22.22 7.62
C PRO A 312 -4.56 22.24 9.14
N ASP A 313 -3.64 21.42 9.61
CA ASP A 313 -3.17 21.47 11.00
C ASP A 313 -2.18 22.63 11.17
N THR A 314 -2.61 23.70 11.84
CA THR A 314 -1.80 24.92 12.00
C THR A 314 -0.55 24.73 12.85
N ASP A 315 -0.47 23.64 13.63
CA ASP A 315 0.67 23.33 14.50
C ASP A 315 1.76 22.52 13.78
N PHE A 316 1.58 22.24 12.48
CA PHE A 316 2.57 21.54 11.65
C PHE A 316 3.19 22.48 10.62
N GLY A 317 4.46 22.84 10.82
CA GLY A 317 5.20 23.71 9.91
C GLY A 317 4.47 25.02 9.60
N GLY A 318 4.48 25.42 8.32
CA GLY A 318 3.80 26.62 7.84
C GLY A 318 2.35 26.34 7.44
N ASN A 319 1.42 26.34 8.41
CA ASN A 319 -0.02 26.12 8.19
C ASN A 319 -0.31 24.73 7.58
N GLY A 320 0.15 23.67 8.23
CA GLY A 320 -0.05 22.28 7.81
C GLY A 320 0.88 21.83 6.71
N LEU A 321 1.99 22.56 6.45
CA LEU A 321 2.88 22.32 5.32
C LEU A 321 4.35 22.37 5.75
N VAL A 322 5.09 21.34 5.37
CA VAL A 322 6.55 21.28 5.46
C VAL A 322 7.11 20.88 4.10
N ASN A 323 8.15 21.58 3.67
CA ASN A 323 8.97 21.17 2.53
C ASN A 323 10.31 20.65 3.05
N VAL A 324 10.58 19.37 2.82
CA VAL A 324 11.89 18.78 3.13
C VAL A 324 12.73 18.81 1.86
N TYR A 325 13.72 19.70 1.82
CA TYR A 325 14.64 19.79 0.69
C TYR A 325 15.68 18.69 0.76
N MET A 326 15.83 17.95 -0.33
CA MET A 326 16.80 16.87 -0.43
C MET A 326 17.91 17.30 -1.38
N ASP A 327 19.17 17.04 -1.04
CA ASP A 327 20.34 17.33 -1.88
C ASP A 327 20.51 16.31 -3.03
N TYR A 328 19.40 15.98 -3.69
CA TYR A 328 19.26 14.98 -4.74
C TYR A 328 18.41 15.51 -5.89
N GLU A 329 18.69 15.02 -7.09
CA GLU A 329 18.02 15.43 -8.32
C GLU A 329 16.68 14.71 -8.50
N TRP A 330 16.49 13.57 -7.86
CA TRP A 330 15.26 12.79 -7.98
C TRP A 330 14.97 12.10 -6.66
N ASN A 331 13.71 12.11 -6.29
CA ASN A 331 13.18 11.35 -5.18
C ASN A 331 11.89 10.61 -5.60
N ARG A 332 11.66 9.48 -4.95
CA ARG A 332 10.40 8.74 -4.98
C ARG A 332 10.06 8.35 -3.56
N VAL A 333 8.84 8.66 -3.15
CA VAL A 333 8.31 8.22 -1.86
C VAL A 333 7.91 6.76 -1.96
N SER A 334 8.40 5.93 -1.03
CA SER A 334 8.03 4.51 -0.91
C SER A 334 7.09 4.25 0.27
N GLY A 335 6.95 5.20 1.20
CA GLY A 335 5.93 5.15 2.25
C GLY A 335 6.11 6.21 3.33
N ILE A 336 5.09 6.31 4.18
CA ILE A 336 5.01 7.23 5.32
C ILE A 336 4.37 6.52 6.50
N SER A 337 4.82 6.83 7.70
CA SER A 337 4.18 6.43 8.94
C SER A 337 4.31 7.50 10.01
N ILE A 338 3.53 7.35 11.07
CA ILE A 338 3.57 8.15 12.28
C ILE A 338 3.92 7.19 13.42
N ASP A 339 4.84 7.56 14.29
CA ASP A 339 5.18 6.77 15.48
C ASP A 339 4.38 7.19 16.73
N ALA A 340 4.60 6.51 17.85
CA ALA A 340 3.85 6.73 19.09
C ALA A 340 4.15 8.09 19.74
N GLU A 341 5.24 8.74 19.35
CA GLU A 341 5.60 10.10 19.74
C GLU A 341 5.17 11.14 18.69
N GLN A 342 4.26 10.79 17.79
CA GLN A 342 3.70 11.64 16.74
C GLN A 342 4.73 12.18 15.73
N ARG A 343 5.90 11.56 15.65
CA ARG A 343 6.93 11.91 14.68
C ARG A 343 6.58 11.29 13.33
N VAL A 344 6.87 12.00 12.25
CA VAL A 344 6.58 11.54 10.89
C VAL A 344 7.81 10.86 10.32
N ILE A 345 7.67 9.59 9.92
CA ILE A 345 8.73 8.79 9.30
C ILE A 345 8.42 8.65 7.81
N ILE A 346 9.35 9.07 6.96
CA ILE A 346 9.19 9.05 5.51
C ILE A 346 10.32 8.22 4.92
N ALA A 347 9.99 7.25 4.08
CA ALA A 347 10.99 6.49 3.36
C ALA A 347 10.95 6.81 1.87
N THR A 348 12.12 7.06 1.30
CA THR A 348 12.31 7.52 -0.07
C THR A 348 13.45 6.80 -0.75
N GLU A 349 13.31 6.58 -2.06
CA GLU A 349 14.43 6.30 -2.94
C GLU A 349 14.99 7.62 -3.48
N GLN A 350 16.31 7.75 -3.48
CA GLN A 350 16.99 8.96 -3.93
C GLN A 350 18.08 8.63 -4.94
N ARG A 351 18.29 9.53 -5.91
CA ARG A 351 19.34 9.41 -6.91
C ARG A 351 20.11 10.72 -7.05
N LYS A 352 21.45 10.64 -7.03
CA LYS A 352 22.35 11.78 -7.23
C LYS A 352 23.11 11.66 -8.56
N GLY A 353 22.91 12.61 -9.46
CA GLY A 353 23.58 12.64 -10.76
C GLY A 353 23.18 11.51 -11.72
N ILE A 354 23.99 11.34 -12.77
CA ILE A 354 23.77 10.34 -13.83
C ILE A 354 24.17 8.93 -13.37
N GLN A 355 24.96 8.77 -12.31
CA GLN A 355 25.25 7.43 -11.77
C GLN A 355 23.96 6.76 -11.28
N ASP A 356 23.78 5.48 -11.62
CA ASP A 356 22.56 4.69 -11.37
C ASP A 356 22.43 4.22 -9.92
N THR A 357 23.15 4.82 -8.98
CA THR A 357 23.03 4.45 -7.55
C THR A 357 21.76 5.06 -6.98
N ILE A 358 20.81 4.19 -6.68
CA ILE A 358 19.61 4.50 -5.90
C ILE A 358 19.92 4.18 -4.44
N ASP A 359 19.71 5.16 -3.58
CA ASP A 359 19.91 5.04 -2.14
C ASP A 359 18.55 5.03 -1.43
N ALA A 360 18.37 4.08 -0.51
CA ALA A 360 17.24 4.06 0.40
C ALA A 360 17.50 5.07 1.51
N THR A 361 16.60 6.04 1.68
CA THR A 361 16.69 7.06 2.72
C THR A 361 15.43 7.07 3.56
N VAL A 362 15.59 7.10 4.88
CA VAL A 362 14.52 7.37 5.84
C VAL A 362 14.76 8.73 6.44
N THR A 363 13.75 9.58 6.40
CA THR A 363 13.74 10.91 7.02
C THR A 363 12.74 10.92 8.16
N ARG A 364 13.10 11.53 9.29
CA ARG A 364 12.16 11.74 10.40
C ARG A 364 11.92 13.21 10.68
N LEU A 365 10.66 13.59 10.79
CA LEU A 365 10.22 14.89 11.28
C LEU A 365 9.65 14.74 12.69
N LEU A 366 9.81 15.77 13.51
CA LEU A 366 9.16 15.92 14.81
C LEU A 366 7.65 16.14 14.64
N GLU A 367 6.92 16.13 15.76
CA GLU A 367 5.46 16.35 15.76
C GLU A 367 5.08 17.72 15.19
N ASP A 368 5.90 18.75 15.36
CA ASP A 368 5.67 20.08 14.78
C ASP A 368 6.08 20.17 13.30
N GLY A 369 6.65 19.10 12.75
CA GLY A 369 7.12 19.02 11.37
C GLY A 369 8.55 19.51 11.14
N GLU A 370 9.26 19.95 12.19
CA GLU A 370 10.69 20.22 12.07
C GLU A 370 11.48 18.93 11.81
N LEU A 371 12.61 19.04 11.11
CA LEU A 371 13.48 17.88 10.86
C LEU A 371 14.11 17.41 12.17
N ASP A 372 13.96 16.12 12.51
CA ASP A 372 14.55 15.57 13.73
C ASP A 372 16.05 15.33 13.55
N THR A 373 16.89 16.33 13.81
CA THR A 373 18.34 16.24 13.61
C THR A 373 19.03 15.16 14.46
N ASN A 374 18.35 14.58 15.46
CA ASN A 374 18.88 13.49 16.28
C ASN A 374 18.66 12.11 15.66
N PHE A 375 17.80 11.99 14.64
CA PHE A 375 17.62 10.76 13.88
C PHE A 375 18.75 10.55 12.88
N GLY A 376 19.47 9.43 13.00
CA GLY A 376 20.55 9.06 12.10
C GLY A 376 21.63 10.16 12.01
N THR A 377 21.87 10.63 10.80
CA THR A 377 22.73 11.79 10.51
C THR A 377 21.88 12.94 9.97
N GLN A 378 21.75 14.00 10.76
CA GLN A 378 21.02 15.22 10.36
C GLN A 378 19.56 14.95 9.95
N GLY A 379 18.87 14.04 10.65
CA GLY A 379 17.48 13.69 10.37
C GLY A 379 17.27 12.62 9.32
N HIS A 380 18.36 12.04 8.81
CA HIS A 380 18.32 11.02 7.78
C HIS A 380 19.09 9.77 8.18
N PHE A 381 18.50 8.61 7.89
CA PHE A 381 19.20 7.36 7.77
C PHE A 381 19.30 6.98 6.30
N GLN A 382 20.46 6.50 5.85
CA GLN A 382 20.69 6.17 4.44
C GLN A 382 21.40 4.82 4.29
N ILE A 383 20.96 4.02 3.32
CA ILE A 383 21.67 2.81 2.89
C ILE A 383 21.97 2.92 1.40
N ALA A 384 23.26 3.00 1.08
CA ALA A 384 23.72 3.16 -0.28
C ALA A 384 23.53 1.89 -1.13
N GLY A 385 23.11 2.06 -2.38
CA GLY A 385 22.99 0.98 -3.35
C GLY A 385 21.95 -0.09 -2.98
N LEU A 386 20.92 0.29 -2.22
CA LEU A 386 19.73 -0.51 -1.98
C LEU A 386 18.50 0.24 -2.51
N GLN A 387 17.70 -0.45 -3.31
CA GLN A 387 16.39 0.04 -3.70
C GLN A 387 15.41 -0.19 -2.56
N LEU A 388 14.48 0.75 -2.37
CA LEU A 388 13.49 0.71 -1.30
C LEU A 388 12.12 0.40 -1.87
N GLU A 389 11.61 -0.78 -1.55
CA GLU A 389 10.34 -1.26 -2.08
C GLU A 389 9.16 -0.88 -1.19
N LYS A 390 9.34 -0.94 0.15
CA LYS A 390 8.25 -0.66 1.09
C LYS A 390 8.77 -0.20 2.45
N LEU A 391 8.10 0.80 3.02
CA LEU A 391 8.15 1.08 4.46
C LEU A 391 7.12 0.22 5.18
N LEU A 392 7.56 -0.45 6.22
CA LEU A 392 6.72 -1.25 7.13
C LEU A 392 6.87 -0.63 8.51
N PHE A 393 5.76 -0.21 9.08
CA PHE A 393 5.75 0.34 10.43
C PHE A 393 4.53 -0.20 11.16
N ASN A 394 4.78 -0.80 12.31
CA ASN A 394 3.73 -1.30 13.19
C ASN A 394 4.24 -1.36 14.62
N GLU A 395 3.40 -1.00 15.59
CA GLU A 395 3.70 -1.10 17.04
C GLU A 395 5.09 -0.54 17.43
N GLY A 396 5.49 0.60 16.84
CA GLY A 396 6.78 1.24 17.12
C GLY A 396 8.00 0.57 16.48
N GLU A 397 7.82 -0.47 15.66
CA GLU A 397 8.92 -1.08 14.91
C GLU A 397 8.94 -0.60 13.45
N LEU A 398 10.02 0.09 13.08
CA LEU A 398 10.30 0.49 11.70
C LEU A 398 11.13 -0.55 10.96
N LYS A 399 10.56 -1.13 9.90
CA LYS A 399 11.22 -2.05 8.97
C LYS A 399 11.14 -1.52 7.55
N LEU A 400 12.15 -1.82 6.74
CA LEU A 400 12.17 -1.48 5.32
C LEU A 400 12.34 -2.76 4.52
N LEU A 401 11.51 -2.96 3.50
CA LEU A 401 11.81 -3.93 2.46
C LEU A 401 12.70 -3.27 1.42
N THR A 402 13.86 -3.87 1.20
CA THR A 402 14.89 -3.38 0.29
C THR A 402 15.32 -4.45 -0.69
N ARG A 403 15.88 -4.04 -1.83
CA ARG A 403 16.38 -4.94 -2.86
C ARG A 403 17.76 -4.52 -3.35
N ARG A 404 18.61 -5.51 -3.63
CA ARG A 404 19.86 -5.36 -4.40
C ARG A 404 19.89 -6.43 -5.47
N ALA A 405 19.94 -6.02 -6.74
CA ALA A 405 19.80 -6.94 -7.87
C ALA A 405 18.56 -7.85 -7.67
N ASN A 406 18.74 -9.17 -7.60
CA ASN A 406 17.62 -10.12 -7.40
C ASN A 406 17.42 -10.56 -5.95
N GLU A 407 18.17 -9.99 -4.99
CA GLU A 407 18.03 -10.34 -3.57
C GLU A 407 17.19 -9.29 -2.84
N HIS A 408 16.18 -9.77 -2.09
CA HIS A 408 15.34 -8.95 -1.20
C HIS A 408 15.75 -9.13 0.25
N PHE A 409 15.76 -8.03 1.01
CA PHE A 409 16.11 -8.01 2.42
C PHE A 409 15.16 -7.10 3.19
N ALA A 410 14.73 -7.55 4.36
CA ALA A 410 14.15 -6.66 5.34
C ALA A 410 15.26 -6.13 6.27
N VAL A 411 15.25 -4.84 6.55
CA VAL A 411 16.10 -4.21 7.57
C VAL A 411 15.22 -3.60 8.65
N ARG A 412 15.70 -3.57 9.90
CA ARG A 412 15.02 -2.91 11.02
C ARG A 412 15.83 -1.72 11.49
N LEU A 413 15.17 -0.60 11.73
CA LEU A 413 15.79 0.60 12.28
C LEU A 413 15.33 0.86 13.71
N HIS A 414 16.21 1.46 14.50
CA HIS A 414 15.82 2.06 15.77
C HIS A 414 15.08 3.38 15.49
N VAL A 415 13.89 3.53 16.05
CA VAL A 415 13.07 4.76 16.04
C VAL A 415 13.05 5.40 17.42
#